data_AF-A0A9W9H5N2-F1
#
_entry.id   AF-A0A9W9H5N2-F1
#
_cell.length_a   1.000
_cell.length_b   1.000
_cell.length_c   1.000
_cell.angle_alpha   90.00
_cell.angle_beta   90.00
_cell.angle_gamma   90.00
#
_symmetry.space_group_name_H-M   'P 1'
#
loop_
_entity.id
_entity.type
_entity.pdbx_description
1 polymer ?
#
loop_
_entity_poly.entity_id
_entity_poly.type
_entity_poly.pdbx_seq_one_letter_code
_entity_poly.pdbx_strand_id
1 'polypeptide(L)'
;MPPIDYSKWDNIDTDSDSEPETTSVPRPQPSRPAASLPSRPAAPQPSTPAAPQPSTSTAPQASTPAAPANQTPSKKDLIKAVMVRYKGDPGPVWSQITIPSDHPVFRNRVPPVPALLEFPIIIHRVGTFDTGAFGCLDNQPITYLNIEPHNGFAPPEWQRGVGSCIVANKNKKDFTREQFEAIFMYCDRILDYFGESIPPPPHFFTRKEFERWYEQYDHNCRLNDRNDWTPGPSLYDV
;
A
#
# COMPACT_ATOMS: atom_id res chain seq x y z
N MET A 1 27.57 4.17 7.48
CA MET A 1 26.19 4.60 7.75
C MET A 1 25.90 4.36 9.22
N PRO A 2 25.11 5.21 9.90
CA PRO A 2 24.71 4.98 11.28
C PRO A 2 23.90 3.67 11.39
N PRO A 3 23.92 2.98 12.55
CA PRO A 3 23.08 1.80 12.81
C PRO A 3 21.61 2.10 12.53
N ILE A 4 20.88 1.13 11.94
CA ILE A 4 19.44 1.24 11.76
C ILE A 4 18.80 1.18 13.15
N ASP A 5 18.27 2.32 13.58
CA ASP A 5 17.62 2.48 14.87
C ASP A 5 16.16 2.00 14.79
N TYR A 6 15.93 0.79 15.28
CA TYR A 6 14.59 0.21 15.35
C TYR A 6 13.74 0.77 16.50
N SER A 7 14.31 1.56 17.42
CA SER A 7 13.55 2.21 18.50
C SER A 7 12.56 3.27 17.99
N LYS A 8 12.72 3.70 16.73
CA LYS A 8 11.74 4.52 16.00
C LYS A 8 10.42 3.81 15.71
N TRP A 9 10.42 2.47 15.72
CA TRP A 9 9.23 1.65 15.49
C TRP A 9 8.55 1.21 16.79
N ASP A 10 9.28 1.20 17.90
CA ASP A 10 8.75 0.91 19.24
C ASP A 10 8.13 2.15 19.92
N ASN A 11 8.45 3.36 19.43
CA ASN A 11 7.97 4.64 19.99
C ASN A 11 6.87 5.34 19.16
N ILE A 12 6.08 4.64 18.33
CA ILE A 12 4.86 5.21 17.70
C ILE A 12 3.70 5.30 18.73
N ASP A 13 4.00 5.76 19.93
CA ASP A 13 3.03 6.30 20.87
C ASP A 13 3.19 7.83 20.87
N THR A 14 2.28 8.48 20.16
CA THR A 14 1.68 9.75 20.60
C THR A 14 2.62 10.96 20.76
N ASP A 15 3.08 11.54 19.65
CA ASP A 15 3.24 13.01 19.59
C ASP A 15 1.88 13.64 19.24
N SER A 16 0.94 13.57 20.19
CA SER A 16 -0.09 14.61 20.35
C SER A 16 0.42 15.57 21.40
N ASP A 17 1.41 16.37 21.03
CA ASP A 17 1.77 17.53 21.84
C ASP A 17 0.65 18.55 21.70
N SER A 18 -0.11 18.65 22.79
CA SER A 18 -1.14 19.65 22.99
C SER A 18 -0.47 21.02 23.12
N GLU A 19 -0.86 21.99 22.31
CA GLU A 19 -0.38 23.37 22.45
C GLU A 19 -0.70 23.90 23.85
N PRO A 20 0.26 24.49 24.60
CA PRO A 20 -0.08 25.27 25.77
C PRO A 20 -0.61 26.64 25.35
N GLU A 21 -1.81 26.96 25.82
CA GLU A 21 -2.39 28.30 25.78
C GLU A 21 -1.49 29.35 26.46
N THR A 22 -1.63 30.59 25.99
CA THR A 22 -1.23 31.88 26.56
C THR A 22 0.22 32.37 26.34
N THR A 23 0.36 33.40 25.50
CA THR A 23 0.73 34.77 25.93
C THR A 23 0.45 35.75 24.79
N SER A 24 -0.29 36.80 25.12
CA SER A 24 -0.73 37.91 24.28
C SER A 24 0.41 38.86 23.90
N VAL A 25 0.56 39.16 22.60
CA VAL A 25 1.31 40.33 22.11
C VAL A 25 0.54 40.95 20.94
N PRO A 26 0.41 42.29 20.83
CA PRO A 26 -0.59 42.93 19.97
C PRO A 26 -0.18 42.96 18.49
N ARG A 27 -1.18 42.69 17.65
CA ARG A 27 -1.16 42.72 16.18
C ARG A 27 -1.14 44.17 15.63
N PRO A 28 -0.30 44.49 14.63
CA PRO A 28 -0.48 45.69 13.81
C PRO A 28 -1.59 45.43 12.76
N GLN A 29 -2.64 46.26 12.75
CA GLN A 29 -3.66 46.29 11.70
C GLN A 29 -3.12 46.90 10.40
N PRO A 30 -3.58 46.39 9.25
CA PRO A 30 -3.95 47.28 8.15
C PRO A 30 -5.41 47.07 7.69
N SER A 31 -6.15 48.17 7.80
CA SER A 31 -7.24 48.68 6.93
C SER A 31 -7.97 47.71 5.98
N ARG A 32 -9.24 47.50 6.33
CA ARG A 32 -10.36 46.98 5.52
C ARG A 32 -10.78 48.00 4.45
N PRO A 33 -11.12 47.56 3.23
CA PRO A 33 -12.22 48.18 2.49
C PRO A 33 -13.40 47.22 2.37
N ALA A 34 -14.58 47.78 2.63
CA ALA A 34 -15.88 47.15 2.47
C ALA A 34 -16.30 47.15 0.98
N ALA A 35 -16.82 46.01 0.50
CA ALA A 35 -17.68 45.91 -0.69
C ALA A 35 -18.39 44.54 -0.61
N SER A 36 -19.59 44.47 -0.05
CA SER A 36 -20.87 44.45 -0.78
C SER A 36 -21.08 43.22 -1.67
N LEU A 37 -21.82 42.27 -1.14
CA LEU A 37 -22.51 41.18 -1.85
C LEU A 37 -23.43 41.75 -2.95
N PRO A 38 -23.52 41.05 -4.11
CA PRO A 38 -24.76 41.05 -4.89
C PRO A 38 -25.38 39.65 -4.98
N SER A 39 -26.58 39.57 -4.42
CA SER A 39 -27.79 38.90 -4.87
C SER A 39 -27.74 37.82 -5.97
N ARG A 40 -28.20 36.64 -5.56
CA ARG A 40 -28.86 35.57 -6.32
C ARG A 40 -29.84 36.07 -7.40
N PRO A 41 -29.77 35.50 -8.62
CA PRO A 41 -30.94 35.38 -9.49
C PRO A 41 -31.50 33.96 -9.50
N ALA A 42 -32.82 33.88 -9.64
CA ALA A 42 -33.64 32.69 -9.68
C ALA A 42 -33.48 31.86 -10.97
N ALA A 43 -33.99 30.63 -10.90
CA ALA A 43 -34.02 29.58 -11.91
C ALA A 43 -34.58 29.98 -13.28
N PRO A 44 -34.33 29.15 -14.30
CA PRO A 44 -35.45 28.39 -14.86
C PRO A 44 -35.13 26.90 -15.09
N GLN A 45 -36.07 26.03 -14.68
CA GLN A 45 -36.24 24.69 -15.29
C GLN A 45 -36.74 24.88 -16.74
N PRO A 46 -36.47 23.94 -17.67
CA PRO A 46 -37.48 22.89 -17.89
C PRO A 46 -36.97 21.54 -18.41
N SER A 47 -37.88 20.56 -18.27
CA SER A 47 -38.14 19.41 -19.16
C SER A 47 -37.18 18.21 -19.17
N THR A 48 -37.59 17.20 -18.40
CA THR A 48 -37.47 15.77 -18.73
C THR A 48 -38.12 15.45 -20.08
N PRO A 49 -37.58 14.45 -20.80
CA PRO A 49 -38.47 13.46 -21.40
C PRO A 49 -38.03 12.00 -21.23
N ALA A 50 -39.03 11.20 -20.87
CA ALA A 50 -39.33 9.86 -21.36
C ALA A 50 -38.31 8.72 -21.20
N ALA A 51 -38.61 7.87 -20.21
CA ALA A 51 -38.27 6.45 -20.22
C ALA A 51 -38.98 5.70 -21.37
N PRO A 52 -38.33 4.72 -22.00
CA PRO A 52 -39.02 3.62 -22.66
C PRO A 52 -39.07 2.38 -21.75
N GLN A 53 -40.27 1.83 -21.66
CA GLN A 53 -40.64 0.58 -20.99
C GLN A 53 -40.02 -0.68 -21.64
N PRO A 54 -40.06 -1.83 -20.93
CA PRO A 54 -39.36 -3.05 -21.31
C PRO A 54 -40.11 -3.86 -22.36
N SER A 55 -39.39 -4.28 -23.40
CA SER A 55 -39.89 -5.24 -24.38
C SER A 55 -39.62 -6.66 -23.91
N THR A 56 -40.68 -7.37 -23.54
CA THR A 56 -40.73 -8.83 -23.45
C THR A 56 -40.48 -9.45 -24.82
N SER A 57 -39.49 -10.35 -24.92
CA SER A 57 -39.40 -11.26 -26.06
C SER A 57 -39.06 -12.67 -25.60
N THR A 58 -39.90 -13.56 -26.10
CA THR A 58 -40.09 -14.98 -25.81
C THR A 58 -38.90 -15.85 -26.21
N ALA A 59 -38.66 -16.90 -25.43
CA ALA A 59 -37.72 -17.97 -25.68
C ALA A 59 -37.96 -18.71 -27.01
N PRO A 60 -36.97 -19.48 -27.48
CA PRO A 60 -37.16 -20.93 -27.45
C PRO A 60 -36.00 -21.70 -26.80
N GLN A 61 -36.39 -22.73 -26.05
CA GLN A 61 -35.55 -23.82 -25.58
C GLN A 61 -34.78 -24.49 -26.73
N ALA A 62 -33.50 -24.80 -26.50
CA ALA A 62 -32.95 -26.10 -26.90
C ALA A 62 -31.60 -26.36 -26.21
N SER A 63 -31.48 -27.60 -25.71
CA SER A 63 -30.24 -28.37 -25.54
C SER A 63 -29.36 -28.04 -24.33
N THR A 64 -29.64 -28.77 -23.25
CA THR A 64 -28.70 -29.17 -22.20
C THR A 64 -27.37 -29.65 -22.80
N PRO A 65 -26.22 -29.04 -22.47
CA PRO A 65 -24.93 -29.71 -22.53
C PRO A 65 -24.69 -30.40 -21.20
N ALA A 66 -24.26 -31.66 -21.29
CA ALA A 66 -23.94 -32.53 -20.19
C ALA A 66 -23.11 -31.85 -19.09
N ALA A 67 -23.47 -32.14 -17.84
CA ALA A 67 -22.64 -31.87 -16.69
C ALA A 67 -21.23 -32.42 -16.94
N PRO A 68 -20.17 -31.58 -16.91
CA PRO A 68 -18.83 -32.13 -16.81
C PRO A 68 -18.74 -32.81 -15.44
N ALA A 69 -18.39 -34.10 -15.52
CA ALA A 69 -18.09 -34.98 -14.42
C ALA A 69 -17.36 -34.26 -13.29
N ASN A 70 -17.84 -34.54 -12.06
CA ASN A 70 -17.09 -34.59 -10.81
C ASN A 70 -15.60 -34.29 -10.99
N GLN A 71 -15.25 -33.00 -11.06
CA GLN A 71 -13.87 -32.60 -10.91
C GLN A 71 -13.58 -32.74 -9.42
N THR A 72 -12.90 -33.82 -9.08
CA THR A 72 -12.13 -33.91 -7.84
C THR A 72 -11.45 -32.55 -7.65
N PRO A 73 -11.63 -31.85 -6.52
CA PRO A 73 -11.06 -30.53 -6.34
C PRO A 73 -9.56 -30.64 -6.60
N SER A 74 -9.14 -30.06 -7.72
CA SER A 74 -7.73 -29.96 -8.10
C SER A 74 -7.01 -29.43 -6.87
N LYS A 75 -6.01 -30.16 -6.37
CA LYS A 75 -5.15 -29.68 -5.29
C LYS A 75 -4.64 -28.31 -5.75
N LYS A 76 -5.24 -27.25 -5.23
CA LYS A 76 -4.85 -25.90 -5.60
C LYS A 76 -3.41 -25.75 -5.15
N ASP A 77 -2.51 -25.47 -6.09
CA ASP A 77 -1.12 -25.20 -5.74
C ASP A 77 -1.10 -24.09 -4.70
N LEU A 78 -0.46 -24.39 -3.59
CA LEU A 78 -0.35 -23.49 -2.45
C LEU A 78 0.99 -22.77 -2.55
N ILE A 79 0.97 -21.45 -2.43
CA ILE A 79 2.18 -20.63 -2.51
C ILE A 79 2.37 -19.81 -1.25
N LYS A 80 3.62 -19.55 -0.89
CA LYS A 80 3.98 -18.68 0.23
C LYS A 80 3.78 -17.20 -0.13
N ALA A 81 3.13 -16.48 0.77
CA ALA A 81 2.91 -15.04 0.72
C ALA A 81 3.13 -14.42 2.11
N VAL A 82 3.14 -13.09 2.20
CA VAL A 82 3.33 -12.36 3.46
C VAL A 82 2.03 -11.67 3.84
N MET A 83 1.56 -11.88 5.07
CA MET A 83 0.53 -11.04 5.69
C MET A 83 1.21 -9.86 6.37
N VAL A 84 0.82 -8.65 6.00
CA VAL A 84 1.28 -7.39 6.57
C VAL A 84 0.11 -6.77 7.31
N ARG A 85 0.13 -6.89 8.63
CA ARG A 85 -0.90 -6.43 9.54
C ARG A 85 -0.72 -4.95 9.87
N TYR A 86 -1.83 -4.24 10.03
CA TYR A 86 -1.81 -2.91 10.62
C TYR A 86 -1.71 -3.00 12.17
N LYS A 87 -1.39 -1.88 12.86
CA LYS A 87 -1.10 -1.87 14.32
C LYS A 87 -2.21 -2.52 15.18
N GLY A 88 -3.48 -2.41 14.79
CA GLY A 88 -4.62 -2.94 15.52
C GLY A 88 -5.08 -4.35 15.14
N ASP A 89 -4.47 -5.00 14.14
CA ASP A 89 -4.80 -6.39 13.78
C ASP A 89 -4.02 -7.37 14.67
N PRO A 90 -4.68 -8.28 15.41
CA PRO A 90 -4.00 -9.21 16.30
C PRO A 90 -2.98 -10.11 15.56
N GLY A 91 -1.79 -10.21 16.17
CA GLY A 91 -0.72 -11.10 15.73
C GLY A 91 0.56 -10.36 15.35
N PRO A 92 1.55 -11.08 14.80
CA PRO A 92 2.78 -10.44 14.34
C PRO A 92 2.50 -9.46 13.21
N VAL A 93 3.15 -8.29 13.25
CA VAL A 93 3.04 -7.23 12.23
C VAL A 93 3.27 -7.81 10.83
N TRP A 94 4.25 -8.71 10.69
CA TRP A 94 4.47 -9.48 9.47
C TRP A 94 4.49 -10.97 9.78
N SER A 95 3.77 -11.77 8.98
CA SER A 95 3.81 -13.23 9.12
C SER A 95 3.78 -13.92 7.77
N GLN A 96 4.52 -15.02 7.66
CA GLN A 96 4.43 -15.93 6.53
C GLN A 96 3.06 -16.62 6.52
N ILE A 97 2.38 -16.60 5.37
CA ILE A 97 1.13 -17.31 5.13
C ILE A 97 1.22 -18.13 3.84
N THR A 98 0.20 -18.96 3.62
CA THR A 98 0.05 -19.74 2.40
C THR A 98 -1.29 -19.41 1.76
N ILE A 99 -1.29 -19.13 0.45
CA ILE A 99 -2.49 -18.80 -0.31
C ILE A 99 -2.62 -19.72 -1.54
N PRO A 100 -3.85 -19.98 -2.03
CA PRO A 100 -4.06 -20.68 -3.29
C PRO A 100 -3.47 -19.91 -4.48
N SER A 101 -2.94 -20.60 -5.48
CA SER A 101 -2.38 -19.99 -6.71
C SER A 101 -3.42 -19.31 -7.61
N ASP A 102 -4.72 -19.48 -7.32
CA ASP A 102 -5.84 -18.78 -7.94
C ASP A 102 -6.41 -17.63 -7.07
N HIS A 103 -5.72 -17.27 -5.98
CA HIS A 103 -6.13 -16.20 -5.09
C HIS A 103 -6.31 -14.86 -5.86
N PRO A 104 -7.34 -14.04 -5.53
CA PRO A 104 -7.62 -12.80 -6.24
C PRO A 104 -6.45 -11.80 -6.32
N VAL A 105 -5.49 -11.87 -5.38
CA VAL A 105 -4.28 -11.02 -5.36
C VAL A 105 -3.53 -11.04 -6.70
N PHE A 106 -3.48 -12.18 -7.42
CA PHE A 106 -2.75 -12.32 -8.69
C PHE A 106 -3.34 -11.53 -9.85
N ARG A 107 -4.51 -10.89 -9.65
CA ARG A 107 -5.12 -9.96 -10.63
C ARG A 107 -4.65 -8.53 -10.43
N ASN A 108 -3.98 -8.23 -9.32
CA ASN A 108 -3.57 -6.87 -8.98
C ASN A 108 -2.35 -6.43 -9.80
N ARG A 109 -2.17 -5.12 -9.89
CA ARG A 109 -1.02 -4.50 -10.56
C ARG A 109 0.17 -4.45 -9.61
N VAL A 110 1.38 -4.44 -10.20
CA VAL A 110 2.60 -4.18 -9.44
C VAL A 110 2.62 -2.70 -9.08
N PRO A 111 2.94 -2.30 -7.84
CA PRO A 111 3.01 -0.90 -7.44
C PRO A 111 4.10 -0.12 -8.22
N PRO A 112 4.01 1.23 -8.30
CA PRO A 112 4.83 2.02 -9.23
C PRO A 112 6.34 1.89 -9.04
N VAL A 113 6.86 2.15 -7.84
CA VAL A 113 8.30 2.02 -7.55
C VAL A 113 8.80 0.58 -7.67
N PRO A 114 8.13 -0.42 -7.06
CA PRO A 114 8.49 -1.83 -7.27
C PRO A 114 8.52 -2.26 -8.74
N ALA A 115 7.63 -1.73 -9.59
CA ALA A 115 7.63 -2.02 -11.03
C ALA A 115 8.89 -1.48 -11.73
N LEU A 116 9.37 -0.27 -11.37
CA LEU A 116 10.62 0.29 -11.89
C LEU A 116 11.85 -0.51 -11.46
N LEU A 117 11.78 -1.10 -10.26
CA LEU A 117 12.81 -1.97 -9.71
C LEU A 117 12.70 -3.41 -10.22
N GLU A 118 11.74 -3.72 -11.10
CA GLU A 118 11.49 -5.08 -11.61
C GLU A 118 11.09 -6.10 -10.53
N PHE A 119 10.57 -5.64 -9.40
CA PHE A 119 10.02 -6.54 -8.38
C PHE A 119 8.63 -7.01 -8.75
N PRO A 120 8.40 -8.32 -8.90
CA PRO A 120 7.08 -8.85 -9.24
C PRO A 120 6.19 -8.91 -8.00
N ILE A 121 6.04 -7.84 -7.20
CA ILE A 121 5.19 -7.85 -6.00
C ILE A 121 3.78 -7.35 -6.29
N ILE A 122 2.80 -7.94 -5.63
CA ILE A 122 1.38 -7.57 -5.72
C ILE A 122 0.77 -7.56 -4.33
N ILE A 123 -0.15 -6.64 -4.10
CA ILE A 123 -0.70 -6.32 -2.77
C ILE A 123 -2.22 -6.44 -2.83
N HIS A 124 -2.83 -7.13 -1.87
CA HIS A 124 -4.29 -7.28 -1.75
C HIS A 124 -4.75 -6.96 -0.33
N ARG A 125 -5.68 -6.01 -0.19
CA ARG A 125 -6.31 -5.69 1.09
C ARG A 125 -7.25 -6.81 1.51
N VAL A 126 -7.09 -7.29 2.73
CA VAL A 126 -7.90 -8.40 3.29
C VAL A 126 -9.20 -7.89 3.91
N GLY A 127 -9.26 -6.59 4.19
CA GLY A 127 -10.33 -5.93 4.94
C GLY A 127 -9.81 -5.35 6.24
N THR A 128 -10.65 -4.54 6.88
CA THR A 128 -10.31 -3.82 8.10
C THR A 128 -11.43 -4.00 9.12
N PHE A 129 -11.04 -4.09 10.40
CA PHE A 129 -11.97 -3.79 11.48
C PHE A 129 -11.72 -2.33 11.87
N ASP A 130 -12.46 -1.41 11.26
CA ASP A 130 -12.33 0.00 11.60
C ASP A 130 -12.89 0.22 13.01
N THR A 131 -11.99 0.53 13.95
CA THR A 131 -12.36 0.82 15.34
C THR A 131 -12.83 2.27 15.52
N GLY A 132 -12.78 3.09 14.47
CA GLY A 132 -13.09 4.52 14.49
C GLY A 132 -11.96 5.40 15.05
N ALA A 133 -10.87 4.80 15.52
CA ALA A 133 -9.70 5.54 15.99
C ALA A 133 -8.86 6.06 14.81
N PHE A 134 -8.42 7.32 14.90
CA PHE A 134 -7.61 7.92 13.83
C PHE A 134 -6.30 7.15 13.64
N GLY A 135 -5.95 6.86 12.38
CA GLY A 135 -4.72 6.16 12.02
C GLY A 135 -4.67 4.69 12.44
N CYS A 136 -5.73 4.16 13.05
CA CYS A 136 -5.73 2.79 13.58
C CYS A 136 -5.59 1.72 12.50
N LEU A 137 -5.79 2.07 11.23
CA LEU A 137 -5.69 1.20 10.06
C LEU A 137 -4.46 1.49 9.19
N ASP A 138 -3.56 2.36 9.64
CA ASP A 138 -2.40 2.73 8.85
C ASP A 138 -1.42 1.56 8.77
N ASN A 139 -0.88 1.36 7.58
CA ASN A 139 0.06 0.28 7.27
C ASN A 139 1.20 0.88 6.45
N GLN A 140 2.09 1.59 7.14
CA GLN A 140 3.18 2.36 6.52
C GLN A 140 4.03 1.53 5.55
N PRO A 141 4.44 0.27 5.85
CA PRO A 141 5.16 -0.55 4.88
C PRO A 141 4.42 -0.71 3.55
N ILE A 142 3.09 -0.90 3.59
CA ILE A 142 2.27 -1.00 2.38
C ILE A 142 2.14 0.35 1.68
N THR A 143 1.97 1.44 2.44
CA THR A 143 1.96 2.80 1.88
C THR A 143 3.25 3.09 1.11
N TYR A 144 4.41 2.75 1.67
CA TYR A 144 5.72 3.01 1.07
C TYR A 144 5.92 2.23 -0.23
N LEU A 145 5.40 1.00 -0.32
CA LEU A 145 5.43 0.24 -1.56
C LEU A 145 4.60 0.87 -2.68
N ASN A 146 3.59 1.68 -2.34
CA ASN A 146 2.67 2.29 -3.31
C ASN A 146 3.01 3.75 -3.66
N ILE A 147 4.17 4.26 -3.23
CA ILE A 147 4.59 5.63 -3.54
C ILE A 147 4.77 5.84 -5.05
N GLU A 148 4.51 7.06 -5.49
CA GLU A 148 4.76 7.48 -6.85
C GLU A 148 6.21 7.99 -7.00
N PRO A 149 6.96 7.54 -8.01
CA PRO A 149 8.39 7.84 -8.16
C PRO A 149 8.68 9.32 -8.42
N HIS A 150 7.68 10.11 -8.80
CA HIS A 150 7.85 11.52 -9.16
C HIS A 150 7.60 12.48 -7.99
N ASN A 151 6.90 12.06 -6.94
CA ASN A 151 6.53 12.94 -5.83
C ASN A 151 6.65 12.30 -4.44
N GLY A 152 6.90 10.99 -4.33
CA GLY A 152 7.06 10.28 -3.07
C GLY A 152 5.75 10.01 -2.32
N PHE A 153 4.61 10.47 -2.83
CA PHE A 153 3.31 10.21 -2.21
C PHE A 153 2.70 8.94 -2.78
N ALA A 154 2.11 8.13 -1.91
CA ALA A 154 1.20 7.08 -2.35
C ALA A 154 -0.11 7.70 -2.87
N PRO A 155 -0.84 7.06 -3.81
CA PRO A 155 -2.18 7.48 -4.19
C PRO A 155 -3.12 7.58 -2.97
N PRO A 156 -4.15 8.45 -2.99
CA PRO A 156 -5.01 8.71 -1.83
C PRO A 156 -5.56 7.45 -1.15
N GLU A 157 -5.92 6.43 -1.93
CA GLU A 157 -6.43 5.18 -1.39
C GLU A 157 -5.40 4.43 -0.54
N TRP A 158 -4.10 4.60 -0.80
CA TRP A 158 -2.97 3.96 -0.10
C TRP A 158 -2.31 4.82 0.97
N GLN A 159 -2.70 6.08 1.11
CA GLN A 159 -2.11 6.97 2.12
C GLN A 159 -2.60 6.67 3.54
N ARG A 160 -3.86 6.26 3.68
CA ARG A 160 -4.53 6.11 4.98
C ARG A 160 -5.56 4.99 4.91
N GLY A 161 -5.90 4.40 6.05
CA GLY A 161 -6.97 3.39 6.09
C GLY A 161 -6.64 2.14 5.25
N VAL A 162 -5.35 1.80 5.15
CA VAL A 162 -4.87 0.74 4.26
C VAL A 162 -5.28 -0.64 4.77
N GLY A 163 -5.22 -0.85 6.07
CA GLY A 163 -5.55 -2.12 6.71
C GLY A 163 -4.52 -3.21 6.50
N SER A 164 -4.93 -4.43 6.80
CA SER A 164 -4.10 -5.62 6.61
C SER A 164 -4.06 -6.01 5.14
N CYS A 165 -2.88 -6.37 4.68
CA CYS A 165 -2.64 -6.72 3.28
C CYS A 165 -1.92 -8.06 3.15
N ILE A 166 -2.29 -8.81 2.12
CA ILE A 166 -1.50 -9.93 1.60
C ILE A 166 -0.57 -9.38 0.54
N VAL A 167 0.72 -9.68 0.66
CA VAL A 167 1.74 -9.39 -0.34
C VAL A 167 2.25 -10.71 -0.91
N ALA A 168 2.25 -10.84 -2.23
CA ALA A 168 2.66 -12.05 -2.92
C ALA A 168 3.55 -11.73 -4.12
N ASN A 169 4.27 -12.74 -4.61
CA ASN A 169 4.97 -12.66 -5.88
C ASN A 169 3.98 -12.92 -7.03
N LYS A 170 3.86 -11.96 -7.95
CA LYS A 170 3.00 -11.96 -9.13
C LYS A 170 3.22 -13.17 -10.04
N ASN A 171 4.44 -13.71 -10.05
CA ASN A 171 4.80 -14.90 -10.81
C ASN A 171 4.35 -16.21 -10.12
N LYS A 172 3.57 -16.12 -9.03
CA LYS A 172 3.05 -17.25 -8.24
C LYS A 172 4.15 -18.14 -7.66
N LYS A 173 5.25 -17.52 -7.24
CA LYS A 173 6.36 -18.18 -6.57
C LYS A 173 6.33 -17.85 -5.08
N ASP A 174 7.03 -18.65 -4.30
CA ASP A 174 7.14 -18.42 -2.86
C ASP A 174 7.75 -17.05 -2.60
N PHE A 175 7.09 -16.27 -1.75
CA PHE A 175 7.51 -14.94 -1.33
C PHE A 175 7.70 -14.90 0.18
N THR A 176 8.91 -14.58 0.63
CA THR A 176 9.28 -14.63 2.05
C THR A 176 9.12 -13.28 2.75
N ARG A 177 9.09 -13.32 4.08
CA ARG A 177 9.08 -12.11 4.92
C ARG A 177 10.32 -11.24 4.70
N GLU A 178 11.49 -11.85 4.56
CA GLU A 178 12.78 -11.16 4.39
C GLU A 178 12.84 -10.45 3.03
N GLN A 179 12.25 -11.08 2.00
CA GLN A 179 12.08 -10.47 0.69
C GLN A 179 11.16 -9.25 0.75
N PHE A 180 10.02 -9.37 1.44
CA PHE A 180 9.16 -8.22 1.71
C PHE A 180 9.90 -7.11 2.45
N GLU A 181 10.66 -7.46 3.49
CA GLU A 181 11.42 -6.51 4.31
C GLU A 181 12.42 -5.71 3.48
N ALA A 182 13.25 -6.39 2.70
CA ALA A 182 14.23 -5.76 1.83
C ALA A 182 13.60 -4.75 0.86
N ILE A 183 12.46 -5.10 0.26
CA ILE A 183 11.81 -4.22 -0.73
C ILE A 183 11.22 -2.98 -0.05
N PHE A 184 10.50 -3.13 1.07
CA PHE A 184 9.90 -1.96 1.70
C PHE A 184 10.96 -1.05 2.32
N MET A 185 12.04 -1.61 2.91
CA MET A 185 13.16 -0.83 3.46
C MET A 185 13.89 -0.04 2.37
N TYR A 186 13.95 -0.58 1.14
CA TYR A 186 14.49 0.18 0.02
C TYR A 186 13.54 1.31 -0.44
N CYS A 187 12.23 1.09 -0.38
CA CYS A 187 11.24 2.15 -0.65
C CYS A 187 11.30 3.25 0.41
N ASP A 188 11.51 2.89 1.69
CA ASP A 188 11.76 3.82 2.79
C ASP A 188 13.02 4.68 2.54
N ARG A 189 14.13 4.06 2.10
CA ARG A 189 15.34 4.78 1.68
C ARG A 189 15.06 5.79 0.54
N ILE A 190 14.17 5.46 -0.40
CA ILE A 190 13.79 6.39 -1.47
C ILE A 190 12.99 7.57 -0.89
N LEU A 191 12.14 7.33 0.10
CA LEU A 191 11.33 8.35 0.76
C LEU A 191 12.16 9.38 1.54
N ASP A 192 13.28 8.98 2.13
CA ASP A 192 14.18 9.91 2.83
C ASP A 192 14.54 11.13 1.97
N TYR A 193 14.76 10.93 0.66
CA TYR A 193 15.04 12.03 -0.28
C TYR A 193 13.87 13.01 -0.39
N PHE A 194 12.64 12.48 -0.54
CA PHE A 194 11.45 13.31 -0.61
C PHE A 194 11.20 14.09 0.69
N GLY A 195 11.52 13.50 1.85
CA GLY A 195 11.47 14.17 3.15
C GLY A 195 12.42 15.37 3.25
N GLU A 196 13.56 15.31 2.57
CA GLU A 196 14.54 16.41 2.49
C GLU A 196 14.19 17.46 1.41
N SER A 197 13.03 17.36 0.76
CA SER A 197 12.65 18.18 -0.41
C SER A 197 13.61 18.05 -1.59
N ILE A 198 14.31 16.91 -1.69
CA ILE A 198 15.25 16.60 -2.78
C ILE A 198 14.67 15.43 -3.59
N PRO A 199 14.54 15.52 -4.93
CA PRO A 199 14.11 14.36 -5.70
C PRO A 199 15.16 13.23 -5.61
N PRO A 200 14.75 11.97 -5.42
CA PRO A 200 15.68 10.85 -5.43
C PRO A 200 16.46 10.80 -6.75
N PRO A 201 17.76 10.48 -6.73
CA PRO A 201 18.53 10.33 -7.95
C PRO A 201 17.92 9.25 -8.87
N PRO A 202 17.81 9.45 -10.20
CA PRO A 202 17.15 8.51 -11.09
C PRO A 202 17.68 7.07 -11.03
N HIS A 203 18.96 6.88 -10.72
CA HIS A 203 19.57 5.56 -10.61
C HIS A 203 19.05 4.73 -9.42
N PHE A 204 18.39 5.35 -8.43
CA PHE A 204 17.77 4.65 -7.30
C PHE A 204 16.60 3.77 -7.75
N PHE A 205 15.97 4.10 -8.87
CA PHE A 205 14.88 3.32 -9.47
C PHE A 205 15.41 2.25 -10.43
N THR A 206 16.57 1.66 -10.14
CA THR A 206 17.15 0.59 -10.96
C THR A 206 17.42 -0.65 -10.12
N ARG A 207 17.22 -1.82 -10.73
CA ARG A 207 17.58 -3.11 -10.15
C ARG A 207 19.02 -3.16 -9.63
N LYS A 208 19.95 -2.60 -10.40
CA LYS A 208 21.38 -2.60 -10.07
C LYS A 208 21.69 -1.84 -8.76
N GLU A 209 21.08 -0.68 -8.56
CA GLU A 209 21.30 0.08 -7.32
C GLU A 209 20.64 -0.61 -6.12
N PHE A 210 19.48 -1.24 -6.33
CA PHE A 210 18.89 -2.08 -5.29
C PHE A 210 19.81 -3.25 -4.91
N GLU A 211 20.32 -4.01 -5.88
CA GLU A 211 21.19 -5.18 -5.61
C GLU A 211 22.43 -4.76 -4.81
N ARG A 212 23.07 -3.66 -5.20
CA ARG A 212 24.20 -3.07 -4.47
C ARG A 212 23.83 -2.70 -3.03
N TRP A 213 22.67 -2.07 -2.83
CA TRP A 213 22.19 -1.72 -1.50
C TRP A 213 21.88 -2.95 -0.66
N TYR A 214 21.25 -3.95 -1.27
CA TYR A 214 20.82 -5.17 -0.60
C TYR A 214 22.02 -5.98 -0.08
N GLU A 215 23.12 -6.05 -0.83
CA GLU A 215 24.38 -6.65 -0.36
C GLU A 215 24.86 -6.00 0.95
N GLN A 216 24.82 -4.66 1.02
CA GLN A 216 25.18 -3.93 2.23
C GLN A 216 24.17 -4.13 3.36
N TYR A 217 22.87 -4.13 3.03
CA TYR A 217 21.79 -4.35 4.00
C TYR A 217 21.91 -5.73 4.66
N ASP A 218 22.04 -6.78 3.85
CA ASP A 218 22.23 -8.16 4.29
C ASP A 218 23.51 -8.31 5.12
N HIS A 219 24.62 -7.69 4.70
CA HIS A 219 25.85 -7.65 5.51
C HIS A 219 25.63 -7.01 6.88
N ASN A 220 24.94 -5.86 6.93
CA ASN A 220 24.64 -5.16 8.18
C ASN A 220 23.69 -5.98 9.09
N CYS A 221 22.68 -6.64 8.53
CA CYS A 221 21.78 -7.51 9.30
C CYS A 221 22.56 -8.66 9.97
N ARG A 222 23.54 -9.24 9.28
CA ARG A 222 24.41 -10.28 9.84
C ARG A 222 25.36 -9.75 10.92
N LEU A 223 25.94 -8.56 10.72
CA LEU A 223 26.84 -7.96 11.71
C LEU A 223 26.13 -7.55 13.01
N ASN A 224 24.85 -7.20 12.93
CA ASN A 224 24.05 -6.80 14.08
C ASN A 224 23.38 -7.99 14.80
N ASP A 225 23.81 -9.23 14.53
CA ASP A 225 23.28 -10.47 15.13
C ASP A 225 21.75 -10.57 15.08
N ARG A 226 21.12 -10.09 13.98
CA ARG A 226 19.68 -10.31 13.77
C ARG A 226 19.42 -11.79 13.49
N ASN A 227 19.17 -12.54 14.55
CA ASN A 227 18.87 -13.97 14.52
C ASN A 227 17.62 -14.31 13.69
N ASP A 228 16.75 -13.34 13.43
CA ASP A 228 15.55 -13.50 12.61
C ASP A 228 15.80 -13.24 11.12
N TRP A 229 16.99 -12.78 10.72
CA TRP A 229 17.33 -12.53 9.32
C TRP A 229 18.00 -13.75 8.68
N THR A 230 17.26 -14.46 7.83
CA THR A 230 17.82 -15.50 6.97
C THR A 230 17.88 -15.00 5.53
N PRO A 231 19.07 -14.86 4.94
CA PRO A 231 19.21 -14.41 3.56
C PRO A 231 18.45 -15.36 2.64
N GLY A 232 17.47 -14.82 1.91
CA GLY A 232 16.77 -15.56 0.87
C GLY A 232 17.61 -15.66 -0.41
N PRO A 233 17.17 -16.47 -1.40
CA PRO A 233 17.67 -16.34 -2.76
C PRO A 233 17.48 -14.90 -3.26
N SER A 234 18.26 -14.50 -4.27
CA SER A 234 18.08 -13.21 -4.95
C SER A 234 16.60 -12.98 -5.25
N LEU A 235 16.13 -11.77 -4.93
CA LEU A 235 14.75 -11.32 -5.16
C LEU A 235 14.29 -11.46 -6.62
N TYR A 236 15.24 -11.57 -7.53
CA TYR A 236 15.03 -11.69 -8.97
C TYR A 236 15.26 -13.09 -9.53
N ASP A 237 15.89 -13.99 -8.78
CA ASP A 237 16.16 -15.37 -9.21
C ASP A 237 15.04 -16.32 -8.80
N VAL A 238 13.98 -15.81 -8.17
CA VAL A 238 12.82 -16.60 -7.78
C VAL A 238 11.96 -16.86 -8.98
#